data_AF-A0A6L3EYK3-F1
#
_entry.id   AF-A0A6L3EYK3-F1
#
_cell.length_a   1.000
_cell.length_b   1.000
_cell.length_c   1.000
_cell.angle_alpha   90.00
_cell.angle_beta   90.00
_cell.angle_gamma   90.00
#
_symmetry.space_group_name_H-M   'P 1'
#
loop_
_entity.id
_entity.type
_entity.pdbx_description
1 polymer ?
#
loop_
_entity_poly.entity_id
_entity_poly.type
_entity_poly.pdbx_seq_one_letter_code
_entity_poly.pdbx_strand_id
1 'polypeptide(L)'
;MTNRFDWITEDEGEWEDHDEPETLIVPSVNRRTAVTLAFIMFVLVGGGMLVYRQVVHQVDGATTAVSNDIRASYQLFYRAVQEGDVELFNSVISGRSLPWTEAQQLLFKKGLLLERWPFDLQWQPGDFKVVDVQLSPDFREAEMKIEHVYEGAPQDVLAQNELNEIVTLQQTAVFRQGRNRWIYAPPLAEFWGAWQTVDGEHFQSVFPTRDEAVVRRLLSDLETNLLQACQQGVVDCLQLPNMLLRFDTSAGSLSEMNQLLDKTADVIVVPTPSVVGLPVDETSYQWLRRGYAAQLISVVMTRQIGWDCCDSGLFLQAIIDKQLSELGLRAWPLNDEEYGRVFEKRVVGLSDLGAYWQMPPMVQRSDAEWQEVYALVDFIFTKDDAATPKSVMTQLVSAGSYSDWLSVYMSVNGGRFRRQQREWLRFVGGNRPFERPIPLPEQDVQLMCKPFFDDSAYLYRYPIVDFDLDDAAWTVESENRRFLFMAPLLNDNAVLLQERQYRLDQTSLLIWQSGKEIEITSEPFSSALFRVDEVDPGLLLYG
;
A
#
# COMPACT_ATOMS: atom_id res chain seq x y z
N MET A 1 60.90 -38.29 -25.28
CA MET A 1 60.47 -37.21 -26.17
C MET A 1 60.10 -36.04 -25.28
N THR A 2 61.05 -35.13 -25.12
CA THR A 2 61.15 -34.16 -24.03
C THR A 2 61.91 -32.97 -24.58
N ASN A 3 61.26 -31.83 -24.78
CA ASN A 3 61.94 -30.56 -25.00
C ASN A 3 61.94 -29.80 -23.67
N ARG A 4 63.11 -29.83 -23.03
CA ARG A 4 63.48 -29.07 -21.85
C ARG A 4 64.28 -27.89 -22.38
N PHE A 5 63.76 -26.68 -22.23
CA PHE A 5 64.51 -25.47 -22.56
C PHE A 5 65.25 -25.02 -21.31
N ASP A 6 66.57 -24.92 -21.42
CA ASP A 6 67.53 -24.70 -20.35
C ASP A 6 68.20 -23.34 -20.61
N TRP A 7 68.21 -22.47 -19.60
CA TRP A 7 69.02 -21.25 -19.61
C TRP A 7 69.83 -21.26 -18.32
N ILE A 8 71.12 -21.53 -18.43
CA ILE A 8 72.11 -21.30 -17.37
C ILE A 8 73.13 -20.30 -17.89
N THR A 9 73.38 -19.31 -17.04
CA THR A 9 74.40 -18.27 -17.08
C THR A 9 75.79 -18.85 -16.92
N GLU A 10 76.75 -18.44 -17.76
CA GLU A 10 78.17 -18.57 -17.46
C GLU A 10 78.84 -17.19 -17.52
N ASP A 11 79.47 -16.89 -16.39
CA ASP A 11 80.38 -15.81 -16.08
C ASP A 11 81.82 -16.21 -16.50
N GLU A 12 82.68 -15.20 -16.60
CA GLU A 12 84.15 -15.23 -16.57
C GLU A 12 84.95 -15.63 -17.84
N GLY A 13 85.88 -14.74 -18.21
CA GLY A 13 86.87 -14.96 -19.28
C GLY A 13 87.69 -13.71 -19.64
N GLU A 14 88.45 -13.22 -18.67
CA GLU A 14 89.52 -12.21 -18.76
C GLU A 14 90.52 -12.48 -19.90
N TRP A 15 90.81 -11.49 -20.77
CA TRP A 15 92.05 -11.39 -21.56
C TRP A 15 92.45 -9.92 -21.78
N GLU A 16 93.72 -9.65 -21.45
CA GLU A 16 94.42 -8.37 -21.48
C GLU A 16 94.65 -7.80 -22.89
N ASP A 17 94.52 -6.47 -22.93
CA ASP A 17 95.15 -5.41 -23.74
C ASP A 17 95.95 -5.64 -25.04
N HIS A 18 95.65 -4.70 -25.95
CA HIS A 18 96.43 -4.08 -27.04
C HIS A 18 96.58 -4.81 -28.39
N ASP A 19 95.85 -4.36 -29.41
CA ASP A 19 96.32 -3.28 -30.31
C ASP A 19 95.24 -2.78 -31.31
N GLU A 20 95.40 -1.52 -31.71
CA GLU A 20 94.73 -0.75 -32.77
C GLU A 20 93.29 -0.19 -32.54
N PRO A 21 93.13 1.16 -32.48
CA PRO A 21 91.81 1.79 -32.56
C PRO A 21 91.31 1.78 -34.01
N GLU A 22 90.37 0.88 -34.32
CA GLU A 22 89.47 1.11 -35.46
C GLU A 22 88.67 2.37 -35.18
N THR A 23 89.01 3.43 -35.90
CA THR A 23 88.24 4.67 -35.93
C THR A 23 86.80 4.35 -36.36
N LEU A 24 85.89 4.29 -35.40
CA LEU A 24 84.46 4.35 -35.66
C LEU A 24 84.19 5.67 -36.40
N ILE A 25 83.92 5.55 -37.69
CA ILE A 25 83.36 6.61 -38.52
C ILE A 25 82.00 6.96 -37.89
N VAL A 26 81.97 7.96 -37.01
CA VAL A 26 80.73 8.60 -36.60
C VAL A 26 80.16 9.24 -37.86
N PRO A 27 79.03 8.76 -38.42
CA PRO A 27 78.43 9.45 -39.54
C PRO A 27 78.03 10.83 -39.01
N SER A 28 78.66 11.88 -39.54
CA SER A 28 78.22 13.25 -39.30
C SER A 28 76.79 13.35 -39.82
N VAL A 29 75.82 13.21 -38.92
CA VAL A 29 74.41 13.37 -39.25
C VAL A 29 74.27 14.77 -39.81
N ASN A 30 74.04 14.82 -41.12
CA ASN A 30 73.93 16.05 -41.86
C ASN A 30 72.83 16.88 -41.19
N ARG A 31 73.14 18.08 -40.69
CA ARG A 31 72.24 18.91 -39.86
C ARG A 31 70.85 19.12 -40.51
N ARG A 32 70.76 18.99 -41.84
CA ARG A 32 69.51 18.97 -42.62
C ARG A 32 68.64 17.72 -42.43
N THR A 33 69.23 16.54 -42.24
CA THR A 33 68.52 15.26 -42.00
C THR A 33 67.94 15.15 -40.58
N ALA A 34 68.63 15.67 -39.57
CA ALA A 34 68.09 15.76 -38.21
C ALA A 34 66.89 16.71 -38.11
N VAL A 35 66.95 17.86 -38.82
CA VAL A 35 65.84 18.83 -38.86
C VAL A 35 64.62 18.28 -39.60
N THR A 36 64.81 17.50 -40.67
CA THR A 36 63.69 16.88 -41.40
C THR A 36 63.01 15.77 -40.60
N LEU A 37 63.76 14.93 -39.89
CA LEU A 37 63.19 13.92 -38.99
C LEU A 37 62.43 14.55 -37.82
N ALA A 38 62.98 15.60 -37.21
CA ALA A 38 62.29 16.34 -36.14
C ALA A 38 60.99 17.00 -36.65
N PHE A 39 60.98 17.53 -37.88
CA PHE A 39 59.79 18.09 -38.50
C PHE A 39 58.72 17.02 -38.80
N ILE A 40 59.11 15.85 -39.33
CA ILE A 40 58.19 14.72 -39.57
C ILE A 40 57.58 14.24 -38.24
N MET A 41 58.39 14.08 -37.19
CA MET A 41 57.89 13.70 -35.87
C MET A 41 56.94 14.78 -35.33
N PHE A 42 57.27 16.07 -35.47
CA PHE A 42 56.40 17.16 -35.03
C PHE A 42 55.06 17.19 -35.79
N VAL A 43 55.06 16.91 -37.10
CA VAL A 43 53.84 16.78 -37.91
C VAL A 43 53.03 15.55 -37.51
N LEU A 44 53.66 14.40 -37.24
CA LEU A 44 52.96 13.19 -36.80
C LEU A 44 52.35 13.36 -35.40
N VAL A 45 53.10 13.93 -34.46
CA VAL A 45 52.61 14.20 -33.10
C VAL A 45 51.53 15.28 -33.13
N GLY A 46 51.76 16.39 -33.84
CA GLY A 46 50.78 17.47 -33.98
C GLY A 46 49.52 17.04 -34.71
N GLY A 47 49.66 16.30 -35.82
CA GLY A 47 48.54 15.73 -36.57
C GLY A 47 47.77 14.69 -35.76
N GLY A 48 48.47 13.79 -35.06
CA GLY A 48 47.87 12.82 -34.15
C GLY A 48 47.09 13.50 -33.02
N MET A 49 47.64 14.57 -32.44
CA MET A 49 46.98 15.35 -31.39
C MET A 49 45.71 16.07 -31.90
N LEU A 50 45.73 16.60 -33.13
CA LEU A 50 44.56 17.23 -33.74
C LEU A 50 43.46 16.21 -34.05
N VAL A 51 43.81 15.06 -34.64
CA VAL A 51 42.86 13.97 -34.91
C VAL A 51 42.26 13.46 -33.60
N TYR A 52 43.09 13.22 -32.58
CA TYR A 52 42.63 12.81 -31.26
C TYR A 52 41.66 13.83 -30.65
N ARG A 53 41.98 15.14 -30.69
CA ARG A 53 41.08 16.19 -30.21
C ARG A 53 39.76 16.23 -30.97
N GLN A 54 39.79 16.06 -32.28
CA GLN A 54 38.57 16.08 -33.08
C GLN A 54 37.69 14.85 -32.81
N VAL A 55 38.30 13.68 -32.61
CA VAL A 55 37.58 12.46 -32.19
C VAL A 55 36.97 12.65 -30.80
N VAL A 56 37.72 13.13 -29.82
CA VAL A 56 37.21 13.39 -28.46
C VAL A 56 36.04 14.39 -28.50
N HIS A 57 36.18 15.52 -29.21
CA HIS A 57 35.09 16.49 -29.34
C HIS A 57 33.84 15.92 -30.04
N GLN A 58 34.00 15.08 -31.06
CA GLN A 58 32.87 14.42 -31.71
C GLN A 58 32.19 13.41 -30.79
N VAL A 59 32.97 12.64 -30.02
CA VAL A 59 32.46 11.69 -29.05
C VAL A 59 31.72 12.40 -27.91
N ASP A 60 32.27 13.48 -27.36
CA ASP A 60 31.63 14.27 -26.30
C ASP A 60 30.33 14.91 -26.78
N GLY A 61 30.34 15.47 -28.00
CA GLY A 61 29.15 16.05 -28.63
C GLY A 61 28.05 15.00 -28.87
N ALA A 62 28.42 13.82 -29.38
CA ALA A 62 27.49 12.71 -29.59
C ALA A 62 26.94 12.16 -28.26
N THR A 63 27.79 11.99 -27.25
CA THR A 63 27.41 11.53 -25.91
C THR A 63 26.42 12.49 -25.26
N THR A 64 26.67 13.80 -25.36
CA THR A 64 25.78 14.84 -24.81
C THR A 64 24.43 14.84 -25.53
N ALA A 65 24.42 14.74 -26.86
CA ALA A 65 23.18 14.68 -27.65
C ALA A 65 22.35 13.45 -27.29
N VAL A 66 22.97 12.27 -27.26
CA VAL A 66 22.31 11.01 -26.90
C VAL A 66 21.78 11.04 -25.47
N SER A 67 22.55 11.58 -24.52
CA SER A 67 22.12 11.72 -23.12
C SER A 67 20.90 12.63 -23.00
N ASN A 68 20.84 13.73 -23.77
CA ASN A 68 19.68 14.61 -23.80
C ASN A 68 18.45 13.92 -24.42
N ASP A 69 18.63 13.13 -25.48
CA ASP A 69 17.55 12.35 -26.09
C ASP A 69 16.98 11.30 -25.12
N ILE A 70 17.83 10.65 -24.32
CA ILE A 70 17.40 9.69 -23.28
C ILE A 70 16.62 10.41 -22.18
N ARG A 71 17.13 11.57 -21.70
CA ARG A 71 16.41 12.39 -20.71
C ARG A 71 15.04 12.82 -21.22
N ALA A 72 14.95 13.27 -22.48
CA ALA A 72 13.68 13.62 -23.11
C ALA A 72 12.73 12.41 -23.22
N SER A 73 13.28 11.23 -23.54
CA SER A 73 12.49 9.99 -23.62
C SER A 73 11.94 9.58 -22.25
N TYR A 74 12.71 9.73 -21.19
CA TYR A 74 12.21 9.50 -19.83
C TYR A 74 11.22 10.57 -19.39
N GLN A 75 11.40 11.84 -19.77
CA GLN A 75 10.42 12.88 -19.48
C GLN A 75 9.06 12.59 -20.12
N LEU A 76 9.04 12.01 -21.33
CA LEU A 76 7.80 11.52 -21.95
C LEU A 76 7.17 10.36 -21.17
N PHE A 77 7.97 9.39 -20.73
CA PHE A 77 7.52 8.30 -19.86
C PHE A 77 6.91 8.85 -18.56
N TYR A 78 7.65 9.73 -17.89
CA TYR A 78 7.25 10.34 -16.63
C TYR A 78 5.92 11.07 -16.78
N ARG A 79 5.79 11.92 -17.80
CA ARG A 79 4.56 12.64 -18.12
C ARG A 79 3.39 11.68 -18.39
N ALA A 80 3.61 10.62 -19.15
CA ALA A 80 2.56 9.63 -19.43
C ALA A 80 2.01 8.99 -18.15
N VAL A 81 2.88 8.70 -17.18
CA VAL A 81 2.48 8.16 -15.87
C VAL A 81 1.73 9.21 -15.05
N GLN A 82 2.24 10.45 -14.99
CA GLN A 82 1.59 11.53 -14.24
C GLN A 82 0.19 11.87 -14.78
N GLU A 83 0.03 11.90 -16.10
CA GLU A 83 -1.24 12.26 -16.76
C GLU A 83 -2.18 11.05 -16.92
N GLY A 84 -1.74 9.84 -16.57
CA GLY A 84 -2.54 8.62 -16.77
C GLY A 84 -2.76 8.26 -18.24
N ASP A 85 -1.91 8.73 -19.16
CA ASP A 85 -2.01 8.48 -20.61
C ASP A 85 -1.44 7.09 -20.99
N VAL A 86 -2.34 6.12 -21.07
CA VAL A 86 -2.02 4.73 -21.44
C VAL A 86 -1.45 4.61 -22.86
N GLU A 87 -1.92 5.42 -23.81
CA GLU A 87 -1.47 5.34 -25.20
C GLU A 87 -0.04 5.86 -25.34
N LEU A 88 0.25 7.01 -24.73
CA LEU A 88 1.60 7.56 -24.67
C LEU A 88 2.54 6.61 -23.93
N PHE A 89 2.11 6.08 -22.78
CA PHE A 89 2.89 5.12 -22.00
C PHE A 89 3.28 3.88 -22.83
N ASN A 90 2.30 3.26 -23.50
CA ASN A 90 2.55 2.10 -24.35
C ASN A 90 3.49 2.42 -25.53
N SER A 91 3.53 3.67 -26.00
CA SER A 91 4.41 4.10 -27.09
C SER A 91 5.88 4.29 -26.69
N VAL A 92 6.17 4.43 -25.38
CA VAL A 92 7.52 4.70 -24.86
C VAL A 92 8.18 3.50 -24.19
N ILE A 93 7.43 2.41 -23.95
CA ILE A 93 7.96 1.16 -23.39
C ILE A 93 8.30 0.15 -24.50
N SER A 94 9.24 -0.74 -24.20
CA SER A 94 9.66 -1.80 -25.12
C SER A 94 8.67 -2.95 -25.16
N GLY A 95 8.27 -3.37 -26.35
CA GLY A 95 7.51 -4.61 -26.59
C GLY A 95 8.36 -5.86 -26.83
N ARG A 96 9.68 -5.81 -26.56
CA ARG A 96 10.61 -6.94 -26.83
C ARG A 96 10.44 -8.12 -25.89
N SER A 97 9.91 -7.89 -24.69
CA SER A 97 9.68 -8.92 -23.66
C SER A 97 8.25 -8.81 -23.17
N LEU A 98 7.38 -9.71 -23.64
CA LEU A 98 5.96 -9.70 -23.28
C LEU A 98 5.72 -9.72 -21.76
N PRO A 99 6.37 -10.61 -20.96
CA PRO A 99 6.13 -10.64 -19.51
C PRO A 99 6.53 -9.34 -18.81
N TRP A 100 7.60 -8.68 -19.26
CA TRP A 100 8.01 -7.40 -18.69
C TRP A 100 7.04 -6.28 -19.08
N THR A 101 6.61 -6.23 -20.34
CA THR A 101 5.62 -5.24 -20.82
C THR A 101 4.31 -5.37 -20.05
N GLU A 102 3.79 -6.59 -19.86
CA GLU A 102 2.58 -6.86 -19.09
C GLU A 102 2.74 -6.43 -17.63
N ALA A 103 3.89 -6.69 -17.00
CA ALA A 103 4.18 -6.22 -15.66
C ALA A 103 4.17 -4.69 -15.56
N GLN A 104 4.79 -3.98 -16.52
CA GLN A 104 4.79 -2.51 -16.55
C GLN A 104 3.37 -1.95 -16.74
N GLN A 105 2.56 -2.54 -17.62
CA GLN A 105 1.16 -2.15 -17.81
C GLN A 105 0.29 -2.42 -16.58
N LEU A 106 0.54 -3.52 -15.88
CA LEU A 106 -0.13 -3.84 -14.63
C LEU A 106 0.21 -2.81 -13.54
N LEU A 107 1.49 -2.44 -13.42
CA LEU A 107 1.93 -1.39 -12.50
C LEU A 107 1.30 -0.05 -12.87
N PHE A 108 1.25 0.31 -14.16
CA PHE A 108 0.57 1.51 -14.64
C PHE A 108 -0.88 1.55 -14.19
N LYS A 109 -1.63 0.46 -14.46
CA LYS A 109 -3.05 0.34 -14.10
C LYS A 109 -3.28 0.45 -12.59
N LYS A 110 -2.34 -0.05 -11.78
CA LYS A 110 -2.39 0.00 -10.32
C LYS A 110 -1.80 1.29 -9.73
N GLY A 111 -1.35 2.24 -10.55
CA GLY A 111 -0.67 3.47 -10.09
C GLY A 111 0.73 3.23 -9.50
N LEU A 112 1.28 2.02 -9.59
CA LEU A 112 2.50 1.58 -8.89
C LEU A 112 3.81 1.83 -9.64
N LEU A 113 3.79 2.51 -10.80
CA LEU A 113 5.03 2.79 -11.52
C LEU A 113 5.93 3.75 -10.74
N LEU A 114 5.36 4.85 -10.25
CA LEU A 114 6.05 5.82 -9.42
C LEU A 114 5.72 5.65 -7.94
N GLU A 115 4.46 5.33 -7.60
CA GLU A 115 4.02 5.12 -6.22
C GLU A 115 4.65 3.89 -5.56
N ARG A 116 4.86 3.99 -4.24
CA ARG A 116 5.41 2.90 -3.41
C ARG A 116 4.55 2.64 -2.18
N TRP A 117 3.22 2.71 -2.35
CA TRP A 117 2.26 2.45 -1.27
C TRP A 117 2.40 1.10 -0.53
N PRO A 118 2.90 -0.02 -1.11
CA PRO A 118 3.20 -1.22 -0.30
C PRO A 118 4.21 -0.97 0.83
N PHE A 119 5.03 0.08 0.70
CA PHE A 119 6.04 0.52 1.66
C PHE A 119 5.58 1.74 2.47
N ASP A 120 4.30 2.12 2.39
CA ASP A 120 3.75 3.34 3.00
C ASP A 120 4.47 4.62 2.54
N LEU A 121 4.95 4.61 1.28
CA LEU A 121 5.65 5.70 0.63
C LEU A 121 4.77 6.30 -0.48
N GLN A 122 4.40 7.57 -0.32
CA GLN A 122 3.65 8.33 -1.32
C GLN A 122 4.60 9.11 -2.19
N TRP A 123 4.51 8.92 -3.50
CA TRP A 123 5.37 9.63 -4.44
C TRP A 123 4.99 11.11 -4.50
N GLN A 124 6.00 11.98 -4.47
CA GLN A 124 5.81 13.43 -4.57
C GLN A 124 5.93 13.89 -6.02
N PRO A 125 4.86 14.43 -6.64
CA PRO A 125 4.93 14.98 -7.98
C PRO A 125 5.90 16.16 -8.05
N GLY A 126 6.90 16.06 -8.91
CA GLY A 126 7.88 17.13 -9.09
C GLY A 126 8.83 16.85 -10.24
N ASP A 127 9.92 17.60 -10.33
CA ASP A 127 11.01 17.27 -11.24
C ASP A 127 11.82 16.09 -10.67
N PHE A 128 12.15 15.12 -11.51
CA PHE A 128 13.07 14.05 -11.14
C PHE A 128 14.52 14.51 -11.29
N LYS A 129 15.42 13.99 -10.45
CA LYS A 129 16.85 14.29 -10.54
C LYS A 129 17.59 13.15 -11.23
N VAL A 130 18.18 13.44 -12.38
CA VAL A 130 19.07 12.50 -13.08
C VAL A 130 20.45 12.58 -12.45
N VAL A 131 20.88 11.49 -11.83
CA VAL A 131 22.18 11.38 -11.18
C VAL A 131 23.27 11.08 -12.21
N ASP A 132 22.99 10.13 -13.10
CA ASP A 132 23.98 9.58 -14.03
C ASP A 132 23.29 8.98 -15.27
N VAL A 133 23.98 9.04 -16.41
CA VAL A 133 23.58 8.39 -17.66
C VAL A 133 24.79 7.65 -18.23
N GLN A 134 24.78 6.33 -18.11
CA GLN A 134 25.83 5.47 -18.63
C GLN A 134 25.42 4.94 -20.01
N LEU A 135 26.22 5.22 -21.03
CA LEU A 135 25.99 4.76 -22.39
C LEU A 135 26.84 3.53 -22.69
N SER A 136 26.25 2.58 -23.42
CA SER A 136 27.01 1.50 -24.06
C SER A 136 27.97 2.04 -25.12
N PRO A 137 29.10 1.36 -25.39
CA PRO A 137 30.09 1.82 -26.37
C PRO A 137 29.56 2.00 -27.80
N ASP A 138 28.48 1.29 -28.15
CA ASP A 138 27.83 1.36 -29.46
C ASP A 138 26.64 2.34 -29.50
N PHE A 139 26.35 3.03 -28.39
CA PHE A 139 25.24 3.96 -28.23
C PHE A 139 23.86 3.35 -28.55
N ARG A 140 23.68 2.06 -28.28
CA ARG A 140 22.38 1.37 -28.49
C ARG A 140 21.63 1.04 -27.21
N GLU A 141 22.33 1.07 -26.09
CA GLU A 141 21.80 0.85 -24.75
C GLU A 141 22.31 1.94 -23.81
N ALA A 142 21.48 2.30 -22.84
CA ALA A 142 21.83 3.26 -21.81
C ALA A 142 21.19 2.87 -20.47
N GLU A 143 21.92 3.09 -19.39
CA GLU A 143 21.40 3.02 -18.02
C GLU A 143 21.33 4.43 -17.46
N MET A 144 20.17 4.84 -16.95
CA MET A 144 19.98 6.13 -16.33
C MET A 144 19.59 5.96 -14.87
N LYS A 145 20.34 6.59 -13.97
CA LYS A 145 20.07 6.62 -12.53
C LYS A 145 19.27 7.87 -12.18
N ILE A 146 18.15 7.67 -11.49
CA ILE A 146 17.14 8.70 -11.25
C ILE A 146 16.76 8.66 -9.78
N GLU A 147 16.77 9.80 -9.13
CA GLU A 147 16.27 9.95 -7.76
C GLU A 147 14.80 10.38 -7.79
N HIS A 148 13.98 9.64 -7.05
CA HIS A 148 12.58 9.96 -6.79
C HIS A 148 12.41 10.30 -5.32
N VAL A 149 11.61 11.34 -5.07
CA VAL A 149 11.26 11.80 -3.73
C VAL A 149 9.90 11.27 -3.35
N TYR A 150 9.82 10.78 -2.12
CA TYR A 150 8.65 10.20 -1.50
C TYR A 150 8.42 10.87 -0.16
N GLU A 151 7.18 10.81 0.29
CA GLU A 151 6.74 11.21 1.60
C GLU A 151 6.29 9.96 2.35
N GLY A 152 6.94 9.72 3.49
CA GLY A 152 6.55 8.64 4.40
C GLY A 152 5.47 9.09 5.37
N ALA A 153 4.52 8.22 5.67
CA ALA A 153 3.50 8.49 6.68
C ALA A 153 4.15 8.64 8.09
N PRO A 154 3.76 9.63 8.90
CA PRO A 154 4.36 9.85 10.21
C PRO A 154 4.24 8.60 11.10
N GLN A 155 5.31 8.28 11.84
CA GLN A 155 5.40 7.07 12.67
C GLN A 155 4.61 7.18 13.96
N ASP A 156 4.46 8.38 14.51
CA ASP A 156 3.82 8.60 15.80
C ASP A 156 2.64 9.57 15.68
N VAL A 157 1.43 9.05 15.89
CA VAL A 157 0.19 9.84 15.89
C VAL A 157 0.17 10.84 17.06
N LEU A 158 0.94 10.59 18.12
CA LEU A 158 1.06 11.48 19.28
C LEU A 158 2.10 12.59 19.06
N ALA A 159 3.01 12.42 18.10
CA ALA A 159 3.94 13.46 17.65
C ALA A 159 3.33 14.24 16.47
N GLN A 160 2.15 14.87 16.69
CA GLN A 160 1.38 15.65 15.69
C GLN A 160 2.13 16.85 15.05
N ASN A 161 3.44 17.01 15.29
CA ASN A 161 4.28 18.06 14.76
C ASN A 161 5.57 17.55 14.08
N GLU A 162 5.77 16.24 13.93
CA GLU A 162 6.90 15.75 13.13
C GLU A 162 6.55 15.81 11.64
N LEU A 163 7.30 16.64 10.93
CA LEU A 163 7.24 16.78 9.48
C LEU A 163 7.29 15.40 8.83
N ASN A 164 6.46 15.18 7.81
CA ASN A 164 6.53 13.96 7.01
C ASN A 164 7.97 13.73 6.55
N GLU A 165 8.48 12.51 6.74
CA GLU A 165 9.86 12.21 6.41
C GLU A 165 10.02 12.14 4.90
N ILE A 166 10.96 12.94 4.39
CA ILE A 166 11.32 12.93 2.98
C ILE A 166 12.23 11.73 2.73
N VAL A 167 11.79 10.83 1.85
CA VAL A 167 12.49 9.60 1.48
C VAL A 167 12.94 9.71 0.04
N THR A 168 14.21 9.42 -0.23
CA THR A 168 14.75 9.47 -1.60
C THR A 168 15.23 8.10 -2.04
N LEU A 169 14.63 7.58 -3.10
CA LEU A 169 15.02 6.30 -3.69
C LEU A 169 15.60 6.52 -5.07
N GLN A 170 16.76 5.91 -5.32
CA GLN A 170 17.42 5.90 -6.62
C GLN A 170 16.98 4.68 -7.43
N GLN A 171 16.36 4.90 -8.58
CA GLN A 171 15.98 3.88 -9.53
C GLN A 171 16.93 3.89 -10.73
N THR A 172 17.12 2.72 -11.35
CA THR A 172 17.88 2.60 -12.59
C THR A 172 16.93 2.25 -13.73
N ALA A 173 16.80 3.14 -14.69
CA ALA A 173 16.01 2.92 -15.89
C ALA A 173 16.93 2.51 -17.06
N VAL A 174 16.58 1.42 -17.74
CA VAL A 174 17.32 0.93 -18.91
C VAL A 174 16.62 1.38 -20.18
N PHE A 175 17.37 1.97 -21.10
CA PHE A 175 16.88 2.44 -22.40
C PHE A 175 17.59 1.71 -23.52
N ARG A 176 16.85 1.45 -24.60
CA ARG A 176 17.44 0.94 -25.84
C ARG A 176 17.02 1.77 -27.03
N GLN A 177 17.90 1.84 -28.02
CA GLN A 177 17.61 2.53 -29.27
C GLN A 177 16.57 1.73 -30.06
N GLY A 178 15.39 2.32 -30.23
CA GLY A 178 14.37 1.87 -31.16
C GLY A 178 14.67 2.34 -32.59
N ARG A 179 13.67 2.28 -33.48
CA ARG A 179 13.85 2.71 -34.87
C ARG A 179 14.11 4.21 -35.00
N ASN A 180 13.40 5.02 -34.21
CA ASN A 180 13.40 6.49 -34.32
C ASN A 180 13.56 7.22 -32.96
N ARG A 181 13.63 6.49 -31.85
CA ARG A 181 13.69 7.07 -30.49
C ARG A 181 14.26 6.07 -29.50
N TRP A 182 14.69 6.56 -28.34
CA TRP A 182 14.98 5.72 -27.18
C TRP A 182 13.68 5.26 -26.53
N ILE A 183 13.63 3.99 -26.11
CA ILE A 183 12.48 3.38 -25.47
C ILE A 183 12.90 2.76 -24.13
N TYR A 184 12.05 2.87 -23.12
CA TYR A 184 12.25 2.24 -21.82
C TYR A 184 12.15 0.72 -21.97
N ALA A 185 13.15 -0.02 -21.49
CA ALA A 185 13.35 -1.41 -21.85
C ALA A 185 13.69 -2.28 -20.62
N PRO A 186 13.44 -3.59 -20.67
CA PRO A 186 13.81 -4.49 -19.58
C PRO A 186 15.34 -4.54 -19.40
N PRO A 187 15.87 -4.56 -18.18
CA PRO A 187 17.28 -4.86 -17.96
C PRO A 187 17.67 -6.25 -18.50
N LEU A 188 18.90 -6.41 -18.98
CA LEU A 188 19.43 -7.73 -19.37
C LEU A 188 19.79 -8.57 -18.15
N ALA A 189 20.05 -9.88 -18.34
CA ALA A 189 20.49 -10.74 -17.25
C ALA A 189 21.80 -10.25 -16.59
N GLU A 190 22.73 -9.73 -17.40
CA GLU A 190 24.02 -9.19 -16.94
C GLU A 190 23.88 -8.01 -15.98
N PHE A 191 22.81 -7.21 -16.12
CA PHE A 191 22.52 -6.08 -15.23
C PHE A 191 22.35 -6.52 -13.77
N TRP A 192 21.72 -7.69 -13.55
CA TRP A 192 21.44 -8.24 -12.23
C TRP A 192 22.64 -9.00 -11.64
N GLY A 193 23.51 -9.51 -12.49
CA GLY A 193 24.61 -10.39 -12.10
C GLY A 193 24.13 -11.81 -11.74
N ALA A 194 25.00 -12.58 -11.08
CA ALA A 194 24.67 -13.93 -10.65
C ALA A 194 23.67 -13.93 -9.47
N TRP A 195 22.88 -14.99 -9.34
CA TRP A 195 22.06 -15.21 -8.15
C TRP A 195 22.93 -15.72 -7.00
N GLN A 196 22.72 -15.16 -5.81
CA GLN A 196 23.37 -15.54 -4.57
C GLN A 196 22.36 -16.21 -3.65
N THR A 197 22.83 -17.11 -2.79
CA THR A 197 22.04 -17.73 -1.72
C THR A 197 22.75 -17.52 -0.40
N VAL A 198 22.02 -17.09 0.61
CA VAL A 198 22.52 -16.87 1.97
C VAL A 198 21.57 -17.53 2.94
N ASP A 199 22.11 -18.38 3.81
CA ASP A 199 21.35 -19.00 4.89
C ASP A 199 21.37 -18.09 6.12
N GLY A 200 20.17 -17.69 6.57
CA GLY A 200 19.92 -17.03 7.85
C GLY A 200 19.55 -18.02 8.94
N GLU A 201 19.06 -17.51 10.07
CA GLU A 201 18.61 -18.35 11.19
C GLU A 201 17.20 -18.88 10.94
N HIS A 202 16.29 -18.03 10.45
CA HIS A 202 14.89 -18.40 10.20
C HIS A 202 14.56 -18.47 8.70
N PHE A 203 15.36 -17.82 7.85
CA PHE A 203 15.11 -17.80 6.41
C PHE A 203 16.37 -18.03 5.58
N GLN A 204 16.21 -18.83 4.52
CA GLN A 204 17.15 -18.86 3.41
C GLN A 204 16.78 -17.76 2.43
N SER A 205 17.75 -17.00 1.94
CA SER A 205 17.50 -15.86 1.05
C SER A 205 18.18 -16.04 -0.30
N VAL A 206 17.47 -15.70 -1.37
CA VAL A 206 17.96 -15.75 -2.75
C VAL A 206 17.79 -14.39 -3.42
N PHE A 207 18.89 -13.80 -3.89
CA PHE A 207 18.90 -12.44 -4.45
C PHE A 207 19.98 -12.25 -5.53
N PRO A 208 19.85 -11.28 -6.44
CA PRO A 208 20.87 -10.97 -7.44
C PRO A 208 22.09 -10.28 -6.82
N THR A 209 23.30 -10.54 -7.38
CA THR A 209 24.57 -9.96 -6.91
C THR A 209 24.54 -8.42 -6.90
N ARG A 210 23.81 -7.80 -7.83
CA ARG A 210 23.64 -6.34 -7.89
C ARG A 210 23.18 -5.74 -6.56
N ASP A 211 22.26 -6.41 -5.87
CA ASP A 211 21.64 -5.89 -4.65
C ASP A 211 22.28 -6.46 -3.38
N GLU A 212 23.41 -7.19 -3.49
CA GLU A 212 24.02 -7.93 -2.39
C GLU A 212 24.30 -7.07 -1.15
N ALA A 213 24.87 -5.88 -1.32
CA ALA A 213 25.22 -5.02 -0.20
C ALA A 213 23.99 -4.58 0.61
N VAL A 214 22.91 -4.17 -0.08
CA VAL A 214 21.67 -3.72 0.57
C VAL A 214 20.91 -4.92 1.15
N VAL A 215 20.80 -6.02 0.40
CA VAL A 215 20.08 -7.21 0.83
C VAL A 215 20.75 -7.84 2.04
N ARG A 216 22.08 -8.01 2.08
CA ARG A 216 22.75 -8.58 3.26
C ARG A 216 22.49 -7.79 4.54
N ARG A 217 22.53 -6.46 4.45
CA ARG A 217 22.18 -5.58 5.57
C ARG A 217 20.71 -5.76 5.95
N LEU A 218 19.81 -5.70 4.96
CA LEU A 218 18.38 -5.92 5.14
C LEU A 218 18.06 -7.26 5.80
N LEU A 219 18.70 -8.36 5.41
CA LEU A 219 18.46 -9.68 6.00
C LEU A 219 18.77 -9.72 7.50
N SER A 220 19.90 -9.13 7.92
CA SER A 220 20.24 -9.04 9.34
C SER A 220 19.20 -8.25 10.14
N ASP A 221 18.70 -7.17 9.54
CA ASP A 221 17.69 -6.31 10.12
C ASP A 221 16.32 -7.01 10.17
N LEU A 222 15.93 -7.74 9.12
CA LEU A 222 14.70 -8.53 9.06
C LEU A 222 14.68 -9.65 10.12
N GLU A 223 15.81 -10.33 10.36
CA GLU A 223 15.92 -11.31 11.47
C GLU A 223 15.66 -10.61 12.82
N THR A 224 16.21 -9.41 13.01
CA THR A 224 16.02 -8.62 14.23
C THR A 224 14.54 -8.23 14.41
N ASN A 225 13.88 -7.78 13.35
CA ASN A 225 12.44 -7.46 13.38
C ASN A 225 11.58 -8.70 13.67
N LEU A 226 11.93 -9.86 13.10
CA LEU A 226 11.24 -11.12 13.38
C LEU A 226 11.41 -11.54 14.84
N LEU A 227 12.62 -11.46 15.39
CA LEU A 227 12.90 -11.74 16.79
C LEU A 227 12.13 -10.81 17.73
N GLN A 228 12.03 -9.52 17.40
CA GLN A 228 11.21 -8.56 18.14
C GLN A 228 9.73 -8.95 18.13
N ALA A 229 9.18 -9.30 16.96
CA ALA A 229 7.81 -9.78 16.83
C ALA A 229 7.57 -11.05 17.67
N CYS A 230 8.56 -11.92 17.78
CA CYS A 230 8.48 -13.09 18.65
C CYS A 230 8.52 -12.75 20.15
N GLN A 231 9.36 -11.80 20.56
CA GLN A 231 9.43 -11.35 21.96
C GLN A 231 8.11 -10.69 22.41
N GLN A 232 7.42 -10.02 21.50
CA GLN A 232 6.10 -9.42 21.74
C GLN A 232 4.94 -10.42 21.64
N GLY A 233 5.20 -11.69 21.30
CA GLY A 233 4.18 -12.73 21.19
C GLY A 233 3.30 -12.61 19.94
N VAL A 234 3.67 -11.76 18.98
CA VAL A 234 2.98 -11.60 17.68
C VAL A 234 3.14 -12.87 16.83
N VAL A 235 4.34 -13.46 16.89
CA VAL A 235 4.75 -14.65 16.12
C VAL A 235 5.32 -15.71 17.07
N ASP A 236 4.99 -16.97 16.83
CA ASP A 236 5.58 -18.12 17.54
C ASP A 236 6.86 -18.61 16.85
N CYS A 237 8.01 -18.05 17.22
CA CYS A 237 9.31 -18.38 16.60
C CYS A 237 9.67 -19.88 16.67
N LEU A 238 9.20 -20.62 17.68
CA LEU A 238 9.52 -22.04 17.83
C LEU A 238 8.86 -22.92 16.79
N GLN A 239 7.80 -22.42 16.14
CA GLN A 239 7.04 -23.14 15.12
C GLN A 239 7.30 -22.61 13.71
N LEU A 240 8.28 -21.73 13.52
CA LEU A 240 8.61 -21.22 12.19
C LEU A 240 9.35 -22.29 11.38
N PRO A 241 8.82 -22.69 10.21
CA PRO A 241 9.61 -23.48 9.27
C PRO A 241 10.72 -22.60 8.68
N ASN A 242 11.79 -23.23 8.20
CA ASN A 242 12.77 -22.54 7.37
C ASN A 242 12.08 -22.05 6.10
N MET A 243 11.93 -20.73 5.95
CA MET A 243 11.27 -20.11 4.81
C MET A 243 12.30 -19.68 3.76
N LEU A 244 11.93 -19.73 2.48
CA LEU A 244 12.74 -19.19 1.40
C LEU A 244 12.28 -17.77 1.05
N LEU A 245 13.09 -16.75 1.34
CA LEU A 245 12.88 -15.37 0.92
C LEU A 245 13.56 -15.11 -0.43
N ARG A 246 12.78 -14.94 -1.50
CA ARG A 246 13.27 -14.69 -2.85
C ARG A 246 13.05 -13.22 -3.24
N PHE A 247 14.13 -12.51 -3.52
CA PHE A 247 14.12 -11.15 -4.06
C PHE A 247 14.01 -11.21 -5.60
N ASP A 248 12.82 -10.97 -6.13
CA ASP A 248 12.51 -11.07 -7.55
C ASP A 248 12.95 -9.83 -8.33
N THR A 249 13.51 -10.07 -9.52
CA THR A 249 13.92 -9.03 -10.48
C THR A 249 12.76 -8.56 -11.37
N SER A 250 11.62 -9.27 -11.36
CA SER A 250 10.43 -8.90 -12.12
C SER A 250 9.75 -7.69 -11.48
N ALA A 251 9.44 -6.68 -12.28
CA ALA A 251 8.64 -5.52 -11.83
C ALA A 251 7.24 -5.92 -11.34
N GLY A 252 6.70 -7.06 -11.81
CA GLY A 252 5.39 -7.57 -11.39
C GLY A 252 5.32 -7.89 -9.90
N SER A 253 6.45 -8.26 -9.28
CA SER A 253 6.54 -8.57 -7.85
C SER A 253 6.13 -7.40 -6.96
N LEU A 254 6.35 -6.15 -7.38
CA LEU A 254 5.89 -4.96 -6.65
C LEU A 254 4.35 -4.92 -6.56
N SER A 255 3.65 -5.38 -7.61
CA SER A 255 2.19 -5.44 -7.64
C SER A 255 1.59 -6.61 -6.87
N GLU A 256 2.44 -7.59 -6.51
CA GLU A 256 2.10 -8.77 -5.73
C GLU A 256 2.33 -8.56 -4.24
N MET A 257 3.10 -7.54 -3.83
CA MET A 257 3.33 -7.25 -2.40
C MET A 257 2.02 -7.06 -1.62
N ASN A 258 1.03 -6.39 -2.19
CA ASN A 258 -0.25 -6.17 -1.52
C ASN A 258 -1.21 -7.38 -1.61
N GLN A 259 -0.84 -8.42 -2.35
CA GLN A 259 -1.57 -9.68 -2.39
C GLN A 259 -1.07 -10.58 -1.25
N LEU A 260 -1.03 -10.01 -0.04
CA LEU A 260 -0.47 -10.51 1.23
C LEU A 260 -0.96 -11.90 1.69
N LEU A 261 -1.73 -12.59 0.87
CA LEU A 261 -2.82 -13.43 1.32
C LEU A 261 -3.07 -14.65 0.43
N ASP A 262 -2.41 -14.79 -0.72
CA ASP A 262 -2.51 -16.01 -1.52
C ASP A 262 -1.11 -16.58 -1.74
N LYS A 263 -0.66 -17.43 -0.80
CA LYS A 263 0.38 -18.46 -1.01
C LYS A 263 0.68 -19.20 0.31
N THR A 264 0.18 -20.43 0.38
CA THR A 264 0.72 -21.55 1.17
C THR A 264 2.15 -21.97 0.74
N ALA A 265 2.83 -21.15 -0.06
CA ALA A 265 4.13 -21.49 -0.62
C ALA A 265 5.23 -21.31 0.43
N ASP A 266 6.15 -22.27 0.49
CA ASP A 266 7.38 -22.18 1.28
C ASP A 266 8.33 -21.05 0.83
N VAL A 267 7.93 -20.32 -0.22
CA VAL A 267 8.70 -19.25 -0.86
C VAL A 267 7.94 -17.93 -0.75
N ILE A 268 8.53 -17.00 0.01
CA ILE A 268 8.09 -15.62 0.11
C ILE A 268 8.80 -14.85 -1.00
N VAL A 269 8.02 -14.39 -1.99
CA VAL A 269 8.55 -13.60 -3.11
C VAL A 269 8.34 -12.13 -2.82
N VAL A 270 9.42 -11.37 -2.80
CA VAL A 270 9.42 -9.91 -2.61
C VAL A 270 10.18 -9.26 -3.76
N PRO A 271 9.90 -8.02 -4.17
CA PRO A 271 10.73 -7.33 -5.16
C PRO A 271 12.17 -7.19 -4.65
N THR A 272 13.13 -7.12 -5.55
CA THR A 272 14.51 -6.77 -5.19
C THR A 272 14.64 -5.25 -4.94
N PRO A 273 15.56 -4.77 -4.07
CA PRO A 273 15.73 -3.34 -3.82
C PRO A 273 15.94 -2.50 -5.07
N SER A 274 16.62 -3.00 -6.12
CA SER A 274 16.74 -2.28 -7.39
C SER A 274 15.41 -2.10 -8.15
N VAL A 275 14.40 -2.96 -7.93
CA VAL A 275 13.04 -2.81 -8.49
C VAL A 275 12.23 -1.78 -7.72
N VAL A 276 12.34 -1.76 -6.38
CA VAL A 276 11.67 -0.78 -5.52
C VAL A 276 12.31 0.62 -5.68
N GLY A 277 13.64 0.65 -5.69
CA GLY A 277 14.50 1.83 -5.63
C GLY A 277 15.53 1.66 -4.51
N LEU A 278 16.80 1.93 -4.82
CA LEU A 278 17.90 1.84 -3.85
C LEU A 278 17.90 3.05 -2.92
N PRO A 279 18.08 2.87 -1.61
CA PRO A 279 18.13 3.99 -0.68
C PRO A 279 19.41 4.82 -0.90
N VAL A 280 19.28 6.15 -0.90
CA VAL A 280 20.44 7.05 -1.04
C VAL A 280 21.05 7.45 0.30
N ASP A 281 20.30 7.28 1.39
CA ASP A 281 20.69 7.61 2.75
C ASP A 281 20.10 6.62 3.77
N GLU A 282 20.43 6.85 5.05
CA GLU A 282 19.99 5.99 6.13
C GLU A 282 18.48 6.05 6.35
N THR A 283 17.87 7.24 6.29
CA THR A 283 16.41 7.41 6.42
C THR A 283 15.68 6.59 5.38
N SER A 284 16.09 6.69 4.12
CA SER A 284 15.49 5.94 3.01
C SER A 284 15.70 4.43 3.15
N TYR A 285 16.83 4.00 3.72
CA TYR A 285 17.07 2.60 4.05
C TYR A 285 16.11 2.10 5.14
N GLN A 286 15.90 2.88 6.20
CA GLN A 286 14.99 2.53 7.30
C GLN A 286 13.56 2.33 6.81
N TRP A 287 13.09 3.19 5.89
CA TRP A 287 11.79 3.06 5.23
C TRP A 287 11.66 1.80 4.37
N LEU A 288 12.69 1.50 3.58
CA LEU A 288 12.73 0.30 2.77
C LEU A 288 12.70 -0.95 3.67
N ARG A 289 13.54 -0.99 4.71
CA ARG A 289 13.56 -2.07 5.72
C ARG A 289 12.17 -2.28 6.33
N ARG A 290 11.51 -1.19 6.73
CA ARG A 290 10.18 -1.20 7.33
C ARG A 290 9.15 -1.89 6.45
N GLY A 291 9.06 -1.53 5.17
CA GLY A 291 8.10 -2.16 4.26
C GLY A 291 8.39 -3.65 3.99
N TYR A 292 9.66 -4.05 3.87
CA TYR A 292 9.99 -5.49 3.78
C TYR A 292 9.67 -6.25 5.07
N ALA A 293 9.94 -5.66 6.24
CA ALA A 293 9.64 -6.27 7.53
C ALA A 293 8.12 -6.42 7.73
N ALA A 294 7.35 -5.39 7.39
CA ALA A 294 5.90 -5.43 7.42
C ALA A 294 5.34 -6.58 6.57
N GLN A 295 5.84 -6.73 5.34
CA GLN A 295 5.44 -7.82 4.45
C GLN A 295 5.80 -9.19 5.04
N LEU A 296 7.04 -9.37 5.47
CA LEU A 296 7.54 -10.64 6.01
C LEU A 296 6.73 -11.08 7.23
N ILE A 297 6.56 -10.19 8.20
CA ILE A 297 5.86 -10.49 9.45
C ILE A 297 4.38 -10.79 9.18
N SER A 298 3.74 -10.05 8.28
CA SER A 298 2.34 -10.32 7.88
C SER A 298 2.18 -11.73 7.30
N VAL A 299 3.07 -12.15 6.39
CA VAL A 299 3.04 -13.51 5.80
C VAL A 299 3.27 -14.58 6.87
N VAL A 300 4.17 -14.32 7.81
CA VAL A 300 4.44 -15.25 8.91
C VAL A 300 3.21 -15.39 9.82
N MET A 301 2.56 -14.28 10.18
CA MET A 301 1.35 -14.28 11.01
C MET A 301 0.21 -15.07 10.36
N THR A 302 -0.07 -14.81 9.07
CA THR A 302 -1.16 -15.48 8.34
C THR A 302 -0.89 -16.98 8.17
N ARG A 303 0.37 -17.38 7.96
CA ARG A 303 0.77 -18.78 7.91
C ARG A 303 0.57 -19.51 9.24
N GLN A 304 0.94 -18.88 10.37
CA GLN A 304 0.83 -19.50 11.68
C GLN A 304 -0.61 -19.77 12.11
N ILE A 305 -1.55 -18.91 11.72
CA ILE A 305 -2.98 -19.08 12.00
C ILE A 305 -3.67 -20.00 10.98
N GLY A 306 -2.97 -20.44 9.94
CA GLY A 306 -3.52 -21.30 8.89
C GLY A 306 -4.62 -20.62 8.08
N TRP A 307 -4.46 -19.33 7.78
CA TRP A 307 -5.45 -18.62 6.97
C TRP A 307 -5.22 -18.88 5.48
N ASP A 308 -6.19 -19.54 4.84
CA ASP A 308 -6.10 -20.05 3.46
C ASP A 308 -6.79 -19.15 2.43
N CYS A 309 -6.92 -17.84 2.69
CA CYS A 309 -7.74 -16.89 1.90
C CYS A 309 -9.22 -17.32 1.74
N CYS A 310 -10.21 -16.47 1.51
CA CYS A 310 -10.27 -15.02 1.46
C CYS A 310 -11.35 -14.53 2.44
N ASP A 311 -11.63 -15.36 3.45
CA ASP A 311 -12.67 -15.14 4.43
C ASP A 311 -12.27 -14.03 5.39
N SER A 312 -13.19 -13.09 5.61
CA SER A 312 -13.04 -12.00 6.58
C SER A 312 -11.75 -11.19 6.41
N GLY A 313 -11.22 -11.13 5.19
CA GLY A 313 -9.89 -10.60 4.94
C GLY A 313 -9.73 -9.11 5.29
N LEU A 314 -10.81 -8.33 5.30
CA LEU A 314 -10.80 -6.95 5.80
C LEU A 314 -10.46 -6.89 7.30
N PHE A 315 -11.10 -7.73 8.11
CA PHE A 315 -10.82 -7.81 9.54
C PHE A 315 -9.41 -8.35 9.80
N LEU A 316 -8.99 -9.36 9.06
CA LEU A 316 -7.63 -9.90 9.16
C LEU A 316 -6.58 -8.83 8.87
N GLN A 317 -6.74 -8.09 7.76
CA GLN A 317 -5.83 -7.01 7.39
C GLN A 317 -5.77 -5.94 8.47
N ALA A 318 -6.92 -5.52 9.00
CA ALA A 318 -6.97 -4.53 10.07
C ALA A 318 -6.29 -5.00 11.37
N ILE A 319 -6.41 -6.29 11.72
CA ILE A 319 -5.68 -6.87 12.86
C ILE A 319 -4.18 -6.90 12.58
N ILE A 320 -3.75 -7.28 11.38
CA ILE A 320 -2.34 -7.26 10.98
C ILE A 320 -1.77 -5.84 11.05
N ASP A 321 -2.48 -4.85 10.51
CA ASP A 321 -2.02 -3.46 10.54
C ASP A 321 -1.94 -2.90 11.97
N LYS A 322 -2.82 -3.36 12.88
CA LYS A 322 -2.73 -3.02 14.31
C LYS A 322 -1.41 -3.53 14.87
N GLN A 323 -1.03 -4.76 14.53
CA GLN A 323 0.23 -5.35 14.98
C GLN A 323 1.46 -4.72 14.38
N LEU A 324 1.42 -4.44 13.09
CA LEU A 324 2.50 -3.72 12.44
C LEU A 324 2.67 -2.32 13.04
N SER A 325 1.60 -1.66 13.48
CA SER A 325 1.71 -0.37 14.16
C SER A 325 2.31 -0.45 15.56
N GLU A 326 1.95 -1.46 16.36
CA GLU A 326 2.57 -1.72 17.67
C GLU A 326 4.06 -2.08 17.56
N LEU A 327 4.47 -2.70 16.44
CA LEU A 327 5.88 -2.98 16.12
C LEU A 327 6.64 -1.77 15.55
N GLY A 328 5.97 -0.64 15.30
CA GLY A 328 6.56 0.52 14.62
C GLY A 328 6.83 0.29 13.12
N LEU A 329 6.21 -0.73 12.53
CA LEU A 329 6.40 -1.14 11.14
C LEU A 329 5.37 -0.56 10.18
N ARG A 330 4.23 -0.05 10.66
CA ARG A 330 3.22 0.67 9.84
C ARG A 330 2.54 1.74 10.69
N ALA A 331 2.07 2.82 10.09
CA ALA A 331 1.28 3.81 10.84
C ALA A 331 -0.14 3.25 11.06
N TRP A 332 -0.72 3.47 12.24
CA TRP A 332 -2.14 3.16 12.41
C TRP A 332 -2.98 4.15 11.59
N PRO A 333 -3.90 3.69 10.74
CA PRO A 333 -4.59 4.54 9.77
C PRO A 333 -5.74 5.35 10.37
N LEU A 334 -5.97 5.31 11.69
CA LEU A 334 -6.97 6.12 12.37
C LEU A 334 -6.33 7.12 13.33
N ASN A 335 -6.68 8.39 13.16
CA ASN A 335 -6.47 9.47 14.12
C ASN A 335 -7.81 9.95 14.73
N ASP A 336 -7.75 10.89 15.67
CA ASP A 336 -8.92 11.45 16.37
C ASP A 336 -9.99 12.06 15.43
N GLU A 337 -9.57 12.58 14.27
CA GLU A 337 -10.49 13.09 13.26
C GLU A 337 -11.23 11.95 12.58
N GLU A 338 -10.52 10.88 12.23
CA GLU A 338 -11.05 9.71 11.55
C GLU A 338 -12.01 8.91 12.44
N TYR A 339 -11.72 8.76 13.74
CA TYR A 339 -12.71 8.23 14.70
C TYR A 339 -13.99 9.09 14.71
N GLY A 340 -13.86 10.42 14.70
CA GLY A 340 -15.00 11.34 14.60
C GLY A 340 -15.82 11.13 13.32
N ARG A 341 -15.16 10.92 12.17
CA ARG A 341 -15.84 10.65 10.90
C ARG A 341 -16.61 9.33 10.90
N VAL A 342 -16.08 8.28 11.54
CA VAL A 342 -16.79 7.00 11.74
C VAL A 342 -18.08 7.22 12.53
N PHE A 343 -18.05 8.10 13.53
CA PHE A 343 -19.22 8.44 14.33
C PHE A 343 -20.25 9.32 13.58
N GLU A 344 -19.79 10.34 12.84
CA GLU A 344 -20.65 11.37 12.24
C GLU A 344 -21.39 10.91 10.97
N LYS A 345 -20.74 10.15 10.08
CA LYS A 345 -21.30 9.85 8.75
C LYS A 345 -22.43 8.83 8.79
N ARG A 346 -22.40 7.90 9.75
CA ARG A 346 -23.39 6.86 9.95
C ARG A 346 -23.20 6.33 11.35
N VAL A 347 -24.23 6.36 12.20
CA VAL A 347 -24.17 5.65 13.49
C VAL A 347 -24.15 4.15 13.17
N VAL A 348 -22.97 3.59 12.92
CA VAL A 348 -22.82 2.19 12.54
C VAL A 348 -22.92 1.33 13.79
N GLY A 349 -23.95 0.48 13.82
CA GLY A 349 -24.13 -0.53 14.86
C GLY A 349 -23.02 -1.59 14.78
N LEU A 350 -22.67 -2.18 15.92
CA LEU A 350 -21.79 -3.37 15.94
C LEU A 350 -22.35 -4.47 15.03
N SER A 351 -23.67 -4.60 14.90
CA SER A 351 -24.31 -5.57 14.00
C SER A 351 -24.13 -5.25 12.52
N ASP A 352 -24.03 -3.97 12.16
CA ASP A 352 -23.99 -3.52 10.77
C ASP A 352 -22.66 -3.87 10.11
N LEU A 353 -21.58 -3.89 10.91
CA LEU A 353 -20.24 -4.31 10.50
C LEU A 353 -20.20 -5.79 10.05
N GLY A 354 -21.18 -6.59 10.46
CA GLY A 354 -21.32 -7.97 9.99
C GLY A 354 -21.49 -8.08 8.47
N ALA A 355 -21.95 -7.01 7.81
CA ALA A 355 -22.03 -6.95 6.35
C ALA A 355 -20.66 -7.10 5.68
N TYR A 356 -19.56 -6.72 6.35
CA TYR A 356 -18.19 -6.83 5.85
C TYR A 356 -17.59 -8.23 5.99
N TRP A 357 -18.23 -9.13 6.75
CA TRP A 357 -17.65 -10.43 7.12
C TRP A 357 -17.34 -11.35 5.94
N GLN A 358 -18.25 -11.42 4.99
CA GLN A 358 -18.13 -12.27 3.78
C GLN A 358 -17.55 -11.50 2.60
N MET A 359 -17.07 -10.27 2.83
CA MET A 359 -16.54 -9.46 1.75
C MET A 359 -15.09 -9.83 1.46
N PRO A 360 -14.73 -10.05 0.19
CA PRO A 360 -13.36 -10.40 -0.15
C PRO A 360 -12.40 -9.22 0.12
N PRO A 361 -11.16 -9.48 0.61
CA PRO A 361 -10.19 -8.48 1.05
C PRO A 361 -9.69 -7.51 -0.03
N MET A 362 -9.94 -7.79 -1.31
CA MET A 362 -9.24 -7.14 -2.43
C MET A 362 -10.14 -6.32 -3.36
N VAL A 363 -11.40 -6.08 -2.98
CA VAL A 363 -12.24 -5.10 -3.71
C VAL A 363 -11.82 -3.71 -3.25
N GLN A 364 -11.57 -2.79 -4.18
CA GLN A 364 -11.36 -1.37 -3.83
C GLN A 364 -12.52 -0.90 -2.94
N ARG A 365 -12.20 -0.55 -1.70
CA ARG A 365 -13.17 -0.06 -0.72
C ARG A 365 -13.07 1.43 -0.58
N SER A 366 -14.18 2.02 -0.15
CA SER A 366 -14.15 3.41 0.31
C SER A 366 -13.37 3.49 1.61
N ASP A 367 -12.71 4.63 1.84
CA ASP A 367 -11.97 4.89 3.08
C ASP A 367 -12.88 4.74 4.31
N ALA A 368 -14.18 5.06 4.18
CA ALA A 368 -15.16 4.94 5.26
C ALA A 368 -15.36 3.48 5.72
N GLU A 369 -15.48 2.53 4.79
CA GLU A 369 -15.62 1.10 5.15
C GLU A 369 -14.39 0.57 5.88
N TRP A 370 -13.18 0.98 5.44
CA TRP A 370 -11.94 0.64 6.14
C TRP A 370 -11.91 1.25 7.54
N GLN A 371 -12.27 2.53 7.67
CA GLN A 371 -12.26 3.24 8.94
C GLN A 371 -13.17 2.56 9.98
N GLU A 372 -14.35 2.10 9.57
CA GLU A 372 -15.28 1.36 10.43
C GLU A 372 -14.68 0.03 10.93
N VAL A 373 -14.02 -0.73 10.05
CA VAL A 373 -13.38 -2.01 10.39
C VAL A 373 -12.17 -1.78 11.30
N TYR A 374 -11.30 -0.82 11.00
CA TYR A 374 -10.17 -0.46 11.85
C TYR A 374 -10.63 -0.04 13.24
N ALA A 375 -11.69 0.78 13.33
CA ALA A 375 -12.22 1.23 14.61
C ALA A 375 -12.74 0.05 15.45
N LEU A 376 -13.41 -0.94 14.83
CA LEU A 376 -13.85 -2.14 15.56
C LEU A 376 -12.67 -2.94 16.10
N VAL A 377 -11.63 -3.14 15.29
CA VAL A 377 -10.44 -3.89 15.72
C VAL A 377 -9.79 -3.19 16.91
N ASP A 378 -9.63 -1.87 16.84
CA ASP A 378 -9.06 -1.10 17.96
C ASP A 378 -9.94 -1.14 19.21
N PHE A 379 -11.27 -1.13 19.04
CA PHE A 379 -12.22 -1.30 20.13
C PHE A 379 -12.07 -2.66 20.81
N ILE A 380 -11.88 -3.75 20.05
CA ILE A 380 -11.67 -5.10 20.62
C ILE A 380 -10.42 -5.12 21.50
N PHE A 381 -9.28 -4.63 21.00
CA PHE A 381 -8.03 -4.59 21.77
C PHE A 381 -8.09 -3.65 22.98
N THR A 382 -8.88 -2.57 22.89
CA THR A 382 -9.09 -1.66 24.03
C THR A 382 -10.01 -2.28 25.10
N LYS A 383 -10.91 -3.18 24.71
CA LYS A 383 -11.97 -3.68 25.57
C LYS A 383 -11.57 -4.91 26.39
N ASP A 384 -10.71 -5.75 25.83
CA ASP A 384 -10.31 -7.02 26.43
C ASP A 384 -8.79 -7.10 26.51
N ASP A 385 -8.23 -6.87 27.70
CA ASP A 385 -6.79 -6.97 27.96
C ASP A 385 -6.23 -8.38 27.67
N ALA A 386 -7.09 -9.41 27.60
CA ALA A 386 -6.69 -10.76 27.24
C ALA A 386 -6.70 -11.02 25.72
N ALA A 387 -7.25 -10.11 24.92
CA ALA A 387 -7.29 -10.22 23.47
C ALA A 387 -5.89 -10.00 22.90
N THR A 388 -5.14 -11.10 22.77
CA THR A 388 -3.88 -11.07 22.03
C THR A 388 -4.15 -11.07 20.53
N PRO A 389 -3.24 -10.53 19.73
CA PRO A 389 -3.41 -10.46 18.27
C PRO A 389 -3.51 -11.85 17.64
N LYS A 390 -2.64 -12.76 18.09
CA LYS A 390 -2.70 -14.17 17.73
C LYS A 390 -4.05 -14.79 18.08
N SER A 391 -4.61 -14.53 19.26
CA SER A 391 -5.93 -15.06 19.63
C SER A 391 -7.05 -14.43 18.79
N VAL A 392 -7.03 -13.12 18.54
CA VAL A 392 -8.04 -12.44 17.70
C VAL A 392 -8.06 -13.01 16.30
N MET A 393 -6.88 -13.18 15.68
CA MET A 393 -6.76 -13.79 14.36
C MET A 393 -7.14 -15.27 14.36
N THR A 394 -6.69 -16.07 15.33
CA THR A 394 -7.04 -17.50 15.40
C THR A 394 -8.55 -17.70 15.52
N GLN A 395 -9.20 -16.89 16.37
CA GLN A 395 -10.66 -16.91 16.51
C GLN A 395 -11.35 -16.47 15.22
N LEU A 396 -10.81 -15.47 14.52
CA LEU A 396 -11.34 -15.01 13.22
C LEU A 396 -11.39 -16.17 12.21
N VAL A 397 -10.29 -16.91 12.06
CA VAL A 397 -10.20 -18.06 11.13
C VAL A 397 -11.15 -19.19 11.52
N SER A 398 -11.34 -19.43 12.82
CA SER A 398 -12.20 -20.52 13.31
C SER A 398 -13.69 -20.20 13.36
N ALA A 399 -14.07 -18.92 13.28
CA ALA A 399 -15.44 -18.49 13.46
C ALA A 399 -16.27 -18.68 12.18
N GLY A 400 -17.44 -19.31 12.30
CA GLY A 400 -18.37 -19.49 11.18
C GLY A 400 -19.13 -18.23 10.78
N SER A 401 -19.19 -17.23 11.67
CA SER A 401 -19.90 -15.97 11.44
C SER A 401 -19.29 -14.82 12.23
N TYR A 402 -19.57 -13.60 11.77
CA TYR A 402 -19.21 -12.38 12.49
C TYR A 402 -19.73 -12.37 13.94
N SER A 403 -20.97 -12.80 14.16
CA SER A 403 -21.54 -12.84 15.51
C SER A 403 -20.84 -13.85 16.41
N ASP A 404 -20.42 -14.99 15.87
CA ASP A 404 -19.68 -16.00 16.64
C ASP A 404 -18.30 -15.48 17.03
N TRP A 405 -17.59 -14.85 16.08
CA TRP A 405 -16.30 -14.21 16.34
C TRP A 405 -16.42 -13.10 17.39
N LEU A 406 -17.38 -12.20 17.22
CA LEU A 406 -17.60 -11.08 18.13
C LEU A 406 -18.00 -11.57 19.53
N SER A 407 -18.71 -12.70 19.62
CA SER A 407 -19.19 -13.26 20.89
C SER A 407 -18.08 -13.64 21.87
N VAL A 408 -16.87 -13.92 21.37
CA VAL A 408 -15.69 -14.28 22.17
C VAL A 408 -15.22 -13.07 22.99
N TYR A 409 -15.20 -11.89 22.36
CA TYR A 409 -14.70 -10.65 22.96
C TYR A 409 -15.81 -9.81 23.59
N MET A 410 -17.04 -9.98 23.10
CA MET A 410 -18.19 -9.20 23.50
C MET A 410 -19.38 -10.12 23.78
N SER A 411 -19.94 -10.04 24.97
CA SER A 411 -21.15 -10.82 25.27
C SER A 411 -22.35 -10.38 24.41
N VAL A 412 -22.66 -11.13 23.36
CA VAL A 412 -23.76 -10.88 22.41
C VAL A 412 -25.17 -11.25 22.94
N ASN A 413 -25.29 -11.76 24.17
CA ASN A 413 -26.59 -12.11 24.75
C ASN A 413 -27.42 -10.89 25.20
N GLY A 414 -28.50 -10.59 24.47
CA GLY A 414 -29.61 -9.72 24.85
C GLY A 414 -29.20 -8.37 25.46
N GLY A 415 -29.49 -8.16 26.75
CA GLY A 415 -29.22 -6.91 27.46
C GLY A 415 -27.75 -6.51 27.55
N ARG A 416 -26.81 -7.46 27.39
CA ARG A 416 -25.37 -7.18 27.36
C ARG A 416 -24.93 -6.61 26.01
N PHE A 417 -25.54 -7.03 24.89
CA PHE A 417 -25.25 -6.45 23.58
C PHE A 417 -25.59 -4.96 23.54
N ARG A 418 -26.72 -4.53 24.12
CA ARG A 418 -27.06 -3.09 24.24
C ARG A 418 -26.02 -2.30 25.03
N ARG A 419 -25.39 -2.91 26.03
CA ARG A 419 -24.28 -2.27 26.77
C ARG A 419 -23.06 -2.13 25.87
N GLN A 420 -22.67 -3.19 25.17
CA GLN A 420 -21.54 -3.17 24.24
C GLN A 420 -21.74 -2.17 23.11
N GLN A 421 -22.94 -2.10 22.53
CA GLN A 421 -23.29 -1.09 21.53
C GLN A 421 -23.10 0.33 22.05
N ARG A 422 -23.50 0.63 23.30
CA ARG A 422 -23.26 1.95 23.90
C ARG A 422 -21.77 2.23 24.14
N GLU A 423 -21.01 1.22 24.52
CA GLU A 423 -19.57 1.35 24.75
C GLU A 423 -18.82 1.56 23.42
N TRP A 424 -19.20 0.84 22.38
CA TRP A 424 -18.76 1.06 21.00
C TRP A 424 -19.02 2.49 20.55
N LEU A 425 -20.26 2.98 20.69
CA LEU A 425 -20.61 4.34 20.28
C LEU A 425 -19.84 5.41 21.06
N ARG A 426 -19.55 5.18 22.35
CA ARG A 426 -18.68 6.06 23.13
C ARG A 426 -17.22 5.99 22.69
N PHE A 427 -16.75 4.81 22.30
CA PHE A 427 -15.39 4.62 21.81
C PHE A 427 -15.17 5.41 20.51
N VAL A 428 -16.01 5.21 19.50
CA VAL A 428 -15.86 5.93 18.21
C VAL A 428 -16.24 7.41 18.31
N GLY A 429 -17.17 7.78 19.19
CA GLY A 429 -17.47 9.20 19.47
C GLY A 429 -16.36 9.91 20.25
N GLY A 430 -15.42 9.16 20.84
CA GLY A 430 -14.38 9.67 21.72
C GLY A 430 -14.89 10.40 22.96
N ASN A 431 -14.01 11.15 23.61
CA ASN A 431 -14.36 12.11 24.65
C ASN A 431 -14.96 13.40 24.08
N ARG A 432 -15.29 13.46 22.78
CA ARG A 432 -15.99 14.62 22.24
C ARG A 432 -17.28 14.72 23.05
N PRO A 433 -17.49 15.81 23.83
CA PRO A 433 -18.82 16.04 24.34
C PRO A 433 -19.69 16.02 23.10
N PHE A 434 -20.77 15.24 23.10
CA PHE A 434 -21.80 15.38 22.07
C PHE A 434 -21.99 16.89 21.90
N GLU A 435 -21.51 17.47 20.80
CA GLU A 435 -21.79 18.86 20.49
C GLU A 435 -23.30 18.90 20.57
N ARG A 436 -23.80 19.68 21.54
CA ARG A 436 -25.16 19.50 22.09
C ARG A 436 -26.07 19.14 20.93
N PRO A 437 -26.78 18.00 21.02
CA PRO A 437 -27.55 17.49 19.90
C PRO A 437 -28.30 18.66 19.29
N ILE A 438 -28.39 18.70 17.95
CA ILE A 438 -29.39 19.50 17.22
C ILE A 438 -30.58 19.63 18.17
N PRO A 439 -30.93 20.86 18.63
CA PRO A 439 -31.77 21.03 19.80
C PRO A 439 -32.91 20.04 19.66
N LEU A 440 -32.97 19.10 20.61
CA LEU A 440 -34.00 18.09 20.59
C LEU A 440 -35.32 18.83 20.41
N PRO A 441 -36.19 18.38 19.49
CA PRO A 441 -37.40 19.12 19.19
C PRO A 441 -38.13 19.42 20.50
N GLU A 442 -38.70 20.63 20.63
CA GLU A 442 -39.50 21.00 21.82
C GLU A 442 -40.75 20.13 22.01
N GLN A 443 -40.99 19.21 21.08
CA GLN A 443 -42.15 18.34 21.00
C GLN A 443 -41.77 16.91 21.37
N ASP A 444 -42.69 16.21 22.02
CA ASP A 444 -42.54 14.78 22.30
C ASP A 444 -42.21 13.99 21.03
N VAL A 445 -41.29 13.04 21.14
CA VAL A 445 -40.93 12.16 20.02
C VAL A 445 -41.83 10.94 20.04
N GLN A 446 -42.53 10.70 18.93
CA GLN A 446 -43.25 9.46 18.71
C GLN A 446 -42.40 8.51 17.86
N LEU A 447 -42.31 7.25 18.30
CA LEU A 447 -41.62 6.18 17.58
C LEU A 447 -42.53 4.98 17.38
N MET A 448 -42.54 4.47 16.15
CA MET A 448 -43.10 3.17 15.83
C MET A 448 -41.96 2.14 15.81
N CYS A 449 -42.00 1.17 16.71
CA CYS A 449 -41.01 0.10 16.78
C CYS A 449 -41.65 -1.24 16.45
N LYS A 450 -41.04 -1.98 15.51
CA LYS A 450 -41.46 -3.33 15.12
C LYS A 450 -40.45 -4.36 15.64
N PRO A 451 -40.86 -5.41 16.38
CA PRO A 451 -39.97 -6.51 16.73
C PRO A 451 -39.55 -7.24 15.45
N PHE A 452 -38.31 -7.71 15.40
CA PHE A 452 -37.73 -8.32 14.19
C PHE A 452 -38.49 -9.57 13.69
N PHE A 453 -39.19 -10.28 14.57
CA PHE A 453 -39.87 -11.55 14.29
C PHE A 453 -41.40 -11.49 14.35
N ASP A 454 -41.97 -10.30 14.58
CA ASP A 454 -43.42 -10.14 14.70
C ASP A 454 -43.91 -9.03 13.78
N ASP A 455 -45.10 -9.23 13.21
CA ASP A 455 -45.79 -8.20 12.44
C ASP A 455 -46.45 -7.14 13.33
N SER A 456 -46.48 -7.35 14.65
CA SER A 456 -46.88 -6.33 15.60
C SER A 456 -45.88 -5.17 15.65
N ALA A 457 -46.39 -3.99 15.91
CA ALA A 457 -45.67 -2.76 16.09
C ALA A 457 -46.20 -2.11 17.37
N TYR A 458 -45.31 -1.39 18.02
CA TYR A 458 -45.55 -0.67 19.25
C TYR A 458 -45.35 0.81 18.95
N LEU A 459 -46.30 1.63 19.37
CA LEU A 459 -46.18 3.06 19.32
C LEU A 459 -45.73 3.55 20.70
N TYR A 460 -44.60 4.24 20.74
CA TYR A 460 -44.07 4.84 21.95
C TYR A 460 -44.04 6.36 21.82
N ARG A 461 -44.21 7.03 22.95
CA ARG A 461 -43.96 8.46 23.11
C ARG A 461 -42.84 8.68 24.11
N TYR A 462 -41.89 9.51 23.72
CA TYR A 462 -40.84 10.00 24.58
C TYR A 462 -41.11 11.46 24.93
N PRO A 463 -41.44 11.77 26.20
CA PRO A 463 -41.66 13.13 26.61
C PRO A 463 -40.33 13.88 26.62
N ILE A 464 -40.19 14.91 25.80
CA ILE A 464 -39.02 15.81 25.84
C ILE A 464 -39.34 16.90 26.86
N VAL A 465 -39.22 16.56 28.14
CA VAL A 465 -39.44 17.50 29.24
C VAL A 465 -38.09 17.80 29.89
N ASP A 466 -37.66 19.06 29.81
CA ASP A 466 -36.55 19.68 30.53
C ASP A 466 -35.27 18.85 30.67
N PHE A 467 -34.64 18.45 29.56
CA PHE A 467 -33.24 17.99 29.43
C PHE A 467 -32.73 16.87 30.38
N ASP A 468 -33.54 16.37 31.32
CA ASP A 468 -33.17 15.37 32.30
C ASP A 468 -33.49 13.98 31.75
N LEU A 469 -32.62 13.53 30.85
CA LEU A 469 -32.73 12.26 30.13
C LEU A 469 -32.64 11.03 31.04
N ASP A 470 -32.26 11.21 32.32
CA ASP A 470 -32.06 10.10 33.26
C ASP A 470 -33.38 9.57 33.86
N ASP A 471 -34.45 10.38 33.88
CA ASP A 471 -35.78 10.01 34.41
C ASP A 471 -36.89 9.87 33.34
N ALA A 472 -36.59 10.20 32.08
CA ALA A 472 -37.56 10.10 30.99
C ALA A 472 -37.76 8.64 30.54
N ALA A 473 -38.89 8.05 30.94
CA ALA A 473 -39.30 6.72 30.48
C ALA A 473 -40.15 6.81 29.21
N TRP A 474 -39.90 5.90 28.26
CA TRP A 474 -40.78 5.68 27.11
C TRP A 474 -42.18 5.32 27.60
N THR A 475 -43.18 6.09 27.18
CA THR A 475 -44.59 5.77 27.43
C THR A 475 -45.11 4.95 26.25
N VAL A 476 -45.66 3.78 26.52
CA VAL A 476 -46.31 2.99 25.48
C VAL A 476 -47.68 3.60 25.20
N GLU A 477 -47.88 4.04 23.96
CA GLU A 477 -49.12 4.67 23.51
C GLU A 477 -50.03 3.64 22.82
N SER A 478 -49.46 2.66 22.13
CA SER A 478 -50.21 1.56 21.52
C SER A 478 -49.37 0.28 21.48
N GLU A 479 -49.99 -0.86 21.77
CA GLU A 479 -49.34 -2.17 21.81
C GLU A 479 -49.99 -3.14 20.83
N ASN A 480 -49.16 -4.02 20.25
CA ASN A 480 -49.61 -5.22 19.54
C ASN A 480 -50.49 -4.96 18.30
N ARG A 481 -50.22 -3.89 17.55
CA ARG A 481 -50.94 -3.52 16.32
C ARG A 481 -50.06 -3.67 15.09
N ARG A 482 -50.61 -4.01 13.93
CA ARG A 482 -49.80 -4.27 12.72
C ARG A 482 -49.60 -2.99 11.92
N PHE A 483 -48.96 -1.99 12.53
CA PHE A 483 -48.64 -0.76 11.82
C PHE A 483 -47.59 -1.04 10.73
N LEU A 484 -47.91 -0.65 9.50
CA LEU A 484 -47.06 -0.74 8.33
C LEU A 484 -46.27 0.54 8.11
N PHE A 485 -46.85 1.69 8.47
CA PHE A 485 -46.34 3.01 8.14
C PHE A 485 -46.72 4.04 9.20
N MET A 486 -45.83 5.01 9.40
CA MET A 486 -46.00 6.17 10.25
C MET A 486 -45.46 7.41 9.53
N ALA A 487 -46.26 8.48 9.48
CA ALA A 487 -45.81 9.79 9.03
C ALA A 487 -46.34 10.89 9.95
N PRO A 488 -45.55 11.93 10.25
CA PRO A 488 -46.07 13.11 10.93
C PRO A 488 -47.04 13.87 10.00
N LEU A 489 -48.06 14.50 10.58
CA LEU A 489 -48.84 15.50 9.86
C LEU A 489 -48.02 16.79 9.68
N LEU A 490 -48.37 17.62 8.69
CA LEU A 490 -47.65 18.86 8.34
C LEU A 490 -47.53 19.89 9.47
N ASN A 491 -48.36 19.78 10.51
CA ASN A 491 -48.40 20.65 11.67
C ASN A 491 -47.83 19.99 12.94
N ASP A 492 -47.23 18.79 12.81
CA ASP A 492 -46.65 17.96 13.85
C ASP A 492 -47.55 17.65 15.05
N ASN A 493 -48.86 17.92 14.97
CA ASN A 493 -49.76 17.75 16.11
C ASN A 493 -50.37 16.35 16.21
N ALA A 494 -50.05 15.47 15.26
CA ALA A 494 -50.49 14.10 15.20
C ALA A 494 -49.63 13.30 14.21
N VAL A 495 -49.74 11.97 14.27
CA VAL A 495 -49.12 11.07 13.31
C VAL A 495 -50.18 10.27 12.58
N LEU A 496 -50.00 10.13 11.28
CA LEU A 496 -50.78 9.25 10.41
C LEU A 496 -50.18 7.86 10.48
N LEU A 497 -50.99 6.89 10.84
CA LEU A 497 -50.62 5.48 10.96
C LEU A 497 -51.43 4.66 9.96
N GLN A 498 -50.75 3.72 9.30
CA GLN A 498 -51.40 2.72 8.46
C GLN A 498 -51.30 1.37 9.14
N GLU A 499 -52.42 0.72 9.40
CA GLU A 499 -52.47 -0.58 10.06
C GLU A 499 -52.98 -1.66 9.11
N ARG A 500 -52.40 -2.86 9.16
CA ARG A 500 -52.90 -4.06 8.48
C ARG A 500 -53.87 -4.85 9.36
N GLN A 501 -55.11 -5.02 8.91
CA GLN A 501 -56.15 -5.76 9.61
C GLN A 501 -55.93 -7.29 9.52
N TYR A 502 -56.22 -8.03 10.60
CA TYR A 502 -55.92 -9.47 10.74
C TYR A 502 -56.62 -10.40 9.75
N ARG A 503 -57.76 -10.00 9.15
CA ARG A 503 -58.66 -10.95 8.47
C ARG A 503 -58.81 -10.79 6.96
N LEU A 504 -58.35 -9.69 6.35
CA LEU A 504 -58.76 -9.36 4.97
C LEU A 504 -57.70 -8.72 4.07
N ASP A 505 -56.41 -8.67 4.46
CA ASP A 505 -55.37 -7.88 3.75
C ASP A 505 -55.76 -6.40 3.54
N GLN A 506 -56.71 -5.92 4.34
CA GLN A 506 -57.17 -4.55 4.34
C GLN A 506 -56.25 -3.70 5.20
N THR A 507 -56.03 -2.47 4.74
CA THR A 507 -55.31 -1.45 5.50
C THR A 507 -56.30 -0.41 5.99
N SER A 508 -56.17 -0.01 7.25
CA SER A 508 -56.91 1.10 7.85
C SER A 508 -55.96 2.27 8.08
N LEU A 509 -56.45 3.48 7.83
CA LEU A 509 -55.74 4.72 8.10
C LEU A 509 -56.32 5.40 9.35
N LEU A 510 -55.44 5.68 10.29
CA LEU A 510 -55.78 6.31 11.55
C LEU A 510 -54.83 7.47 11.86
N ILE A 511 -55.37 8.53 12.44
CA ILE A 511 -54.60 9.61 13.03
C ILE A 511 -54.46 9.31 14.52
N TRP A 512 -53.23 9.34 15.00
CA TRP A 512 -52.92 9.26 16.42
C TRP A 512 -52.55 10.64 16.94
N GLN A 513 -53.38 11.18 17.82
CA GLN A 513 -53.25 12.52 18.37
C GLN A 513 -53.48 12.51 19.89
N SER A 514 -52.46 12.91 20.66
CA SER A 514 -52.56 13.08 22.11
C SER A 514 -53.13 11.86 22.85
N GLY A 515 -52.66 10.66 22.50
CA GLY A 515 -53.11 9.40 23.09
C GLY A 515 -54.50 8.94 22.64
N LYS A 516 -55.07 9.56 21.60
CA LYS A 516 -56.34 9.19 21.01
C LYS A 516 -56.17 8.79 19.56
N GLU A 517 -56.90 7.75 19.18
CA GLU A 517 -57.02 7.29 17.82
C GLU A 517 -58.26 7.91 17.17
N ILE A 518 -58.07 8.41 15.95
CA ILE A 518 -59.13 8.93 15.09
C ILE A 518 -59.04 8.18 13.77
N GLU A 519 -60.00 7.28 13.53
CA GLU A 519 -60.09 6.56 12.26
C GLU A 519 -60.49 7.52 11.14
N ILE A 520 -59.68 7.60 10.07
CA ILE A 520 -59.96 8.46 8.91
C ILE A 520 -60.91 7.75 7.94
N THR A 521 -60.67 6.47 7.71
CA THR A 521 -61.48 5.63 6.83
C THR A 521 -61.47 4.19 7.33
N SER A 522 -62.67 3.63 7.47
CA SER A 522 -62.92 2.21 7.74
C SER A 522 -63.38 1.45 6.49
N GLU A 523 -63.50 2.15 5.35
CA GLU A 523 -64.00 1.52 4.13
C GLU A 523 -62.94 0.57 3.54
N PRO A 524 -63.34 -0.63 3.10
CA PRO A 524 -62.45 -1.74 2.71
C PRO A 524 -61.68 -1.52 1.40
N PHE A 525 -61.59 -0.29 0.91
CA PHE A 525 -60.80 0.04 -0.27
C PHE A 525 -59.34 0.31 0.14
N SER A 526 -58.43 -0.18 -0.69
CA SER A 526 -56.97 -0.27 -0.50
C SER A 526 -56.29 1.10 -0.39
N SER A 527 -56.58 1.84 0.67
CA SER A 527 -55.84 3.05 1.00
C SER A 527 -54.47 2.64 1.52
N ALA A 528 -53.47 2.77 0.65
CA ALA A 528 -52.08 2.49 0.99
C ALA A 528 -51.26 3.77 0.84
N LEU A 529 -50.56 4.13 1.91
CA LEU A 529 -49.60 5.21 1.86
C LEU A 529 -48.28 4.63 1.39
N PHE A 530 -47.70 5.28 0.39
CA PHE A 530 -46.38 4.98 -0.10
C PHE A 530 -45.51 6.21 0.08
N ARG A 531 -44.26 5.97 0.49
CA ARG A 531 -43.23 7.00 0.40
C ARG A 531 -42.88 7.16 -1.07
N VAL A 532 -43.02 8.37 -1.61
CA VAL A 532 -42.52 8.70 -2.95
C VAL A 532 -41.04 8.99 -2.78
N ASP A 533 -40.17 8.05 -3.13
CA ASP A 533 -38.77 8.16 -2.76
C ASP A 533 -38.02 9.30 -3.49
N GLU A 534 -37.09 9.87 -2.72
CA GLU A 534 -35.83 10.56 -3.05
C GLU A 534 -35.75 12.01 -3.57
N VAL A 535 -36.84 12.76 -3.80
CA VAL A 535 -36.69 14.18 -4.22
C VAL A 535 -37.38 15.20 -3.32
N ASP A 536 -38.40 14.81 -2.54
CA ASP A 536 -39.09 15.77 -1.64
C ASP A 536 -39.69 15.09 -0.39
N PRO A 537 -39.08 15.22 0.80
CA PRO A 537 -39.59 14.68 2.05
C PRO A 537 -40.82 15.49 2.51
N GLY A 538 -41.98 15.19 1.94
CA GLY A 538 -43.24 15.84 2.30
C GLY A 538 -44.46 15.43 1.49
N LEU A 539 -44.28 14.67 0.39
CA LEU A 539 -45.39 14.23 -0.45
C LEU A 539 -45.89 12.83 -0.04
N LEU A 540 -47.15 12.74 0.39
CA LEU A 540 -47.88 11.49 0.57
C LEU A 540 -48.85 11.31 -0.61
N LEU A 541 -48.80 10.16 -1.28
CA LEU A 541 -49.82 9.78 -2.26
C LEU A 541 -50.93 8.98 -1.57
N TYR A 542 -52.17 9.40 -1.78
CA TYR A 542 -53.38 8.70 -1.37
C TYR A 542 -54.04 8.12 -2.62
N GLY A 543 -54.22 6.80 -2.66
CA GLY A 543 -54.77 6.03 -3.79
C GLY A 543 -56.05 5.30 -3.44
#